data_AF-A0A9Q5BVU7-F1
#
_entry.id   AF-A0A9Q5BVU7-F1
#
_cell.length_a   1.000
_cell.length_b   1.000
_cell.length_c   1.000
_cell.angle_alpha   90.00
_cell.angle_beta   90.00
_cell.angle_gamma   90.00
#
_symmetry.space_group_name_H-M   'P 1'
#
loop_
_entity.id
_entity.type
_entity.pdbx_description
1 polymer ?
#
loop_
_entity_poly.entity_id
_entity_poly.type
_entity_poly.pdbx_seq_one_letter_code
_entity_poly.pdbx_strand_id
1 'polypeptide(L)' 'MRLGLDKSKDEVHGFYVDSGTFTAIEDSNDAGVGFSQISIEIPNNGDGAILVPKKDKLLQMFPEQKDIIERFCV' A
#
# COMPACT_ATOMS: atom_id res chain seq x y z
N MET A 1 1.68 0.47 9.31
CA MET A 1 0.56 -0.45 9.61
C MET A 1 0.96 -1.85 9.16
N ARG A 2 0.56 -2.90 9.88
CA ARG A 2 0.79 -4.28 9.47
C ARG A 2 -0.55 -4.97 9.24
N LEU A 3 -0.75 -5.56 8.07
CA LEU A 3 -1.96 -6.31 7.73
C LEU A 3 -1.72 -7.79 8.02
N GLY A 4 -2.59 -8.41 8.81
CA GLY A 4 -2.46 -9.80 9.19
C GLY A 4 -3.43 -10.20 10.30
N LEU A 5 -3.19 -11.38 10.89
CA LEU A 5 -4.07 -11.96 11.92
C LEU A 5 -3.39 -12.05 13.29
N ASP A 6 -2.09 -11.77 13.39
CA ASP A 6 -1.33 -11.89 14.63
C ASP A 6 -1.43 -10.61 15.48
N LYS A 7 -2.32 -10.66 16.48
CA LYS A 7 -2.53 -9.54 17.42
C LYS A 7 -1.33 -9.26 18.32
N SER A 8 -0.42 -10.22 18.50
CA SER A 8 0.80 -9.98 19.27
C SER A 8 1.77 -9.05 18.53
N LYS A 9 1.62 -8.92 17.21
CA LYS A 9 2.42 -8.05 16.33
C LYS A 9 1.73 -6.72 15.99
N ASP A 10 0.64 -6.39 16.66
CA ASP A 10 -0.19 -5.20 16.36
C ASP A 10 -0.74 -5.21 14.92
N GLU A 11 -1.08 -6.39 14.41
CA GLU A 11 -1.64 -6.54 13.07
C GLU A 11 -3.15 -6.24 13.03
N VAL A 12 -3.55 -5.50 12.00
CA VAL A 12 -4.94 -5.24 11.69
C VAL A 12 -5.46 -6.23 10.66
N HIS A 13 -6.74 -6.60 10.77
CA HIS A 13 -7.38 -7.51 9.81
C HIS A 13 -7.78 -6.81 8.49
N GLY A 14 -7.96 -5.50 8.55
CA GLY A 14 -8.34 -4.66 7.41
C GLY A 14 -8.16 -3.19 7.77
N PHE A 15 -8.14 -2.34 6.75
CA PHE A 15 -8.01 -0.90 6.90
C PHE A 15 -8.72 -0.18 5.75
N TYR A 16 -8.99 1.10 5.96
CA TYR A 16 -9.54 2.00 4.95
C TYR A 16 -8.46 2.97 4.50
N VAL A 17 -8.50 3.33 3.23
CA VAL A 17 -7.64 4.35 2.64
C VAL A 17 -8.52 5.45 2.07
N ASP A 18 -8.25 6.69 2.46
CA ASP A 18 -8.95 7.84 1.93
C ASP A 18 -8.63 8.06 0.45
N SER A 19 -9.63 8.47 -0.33
CA SER A 19 -9.46 8.77 -1.74
C SER A 19 -8.39 9.84 -1.96
N GLY A 20 -7.52 9.62 -2.95
CA GLY A 20 -6.37 10.50 -3.25
C GLY A 20 -5.09 10.13 -2.51
N THR A 21 -5.12 9.14 -1.61
CA THR A 21 -3.91 8.62 -0.95
C THR A 21 -3.17 7.62 -1.84
N PHE A 22 -1.86 7.80 -2.02
CA PHE A 22 -1.02 6.80 -2.65
C PHE A 22 -0.71 5.66 -1.67
N THR A 23 -0.96 4.43 -2.09
CA THR A 23 -0.73 3.23 -1.26
C THR A 23 0.26 2.30 -1.95
N ALA A 24 1.20 1.76 -1.16
CA ALA A 24 2.11 0.69 -1.56
C ALA A 24 2.06 -0.42 -0.50
N ILE A 25 2.20 -1.68 -0.93
CA ILE A 25 2.11 -2.86 -0.06
C ILE A 25 3.29 -3.77 -0.39
N GLU A 26 3.93 -4.32 0.63
CA GLU A 26 4.96 -5.36 0.52
C GLU A 26 4.65 -6.50 1.49
N ASP A 27 5.17 -7.69 1.17
CA ASP A 27 5.17 -8.80 2.10
C ASP A 27 6.21 -8.56 3.21
N SER A 28 5.85 -8.87 4.45
CA SER A 28 6.75 -8.67 5.60
C SER A 28 7.81 -9.78 5.75
N ASN A 29 7.77 -10.80 4.89
CA ASN A 29 8.64 -11.98 4.86
C ASN A 29 8.63 -12.82 6.14
N ASP A 30 7.63 -12.67 7.00
CA ASP A 30 7.59 -13.29 8.34
C ASP A 30 6.59 -14.44 8.49
N ALA A 31 5.71 -14.64 7.50
CA ALA A 31 4.61 -15.61 7.57
C ALA A 31 5.00 -17.04 7.11
N GLY A 32 6.18 -17.21 6.50
CA GLY A 32 6.71 -18.51 6.08
C GLY A 32 5.99 -19.22 4.91
N VAL A 33 4.84 -18.70 4.46
CA VAL A 33 4.03 -19.26 3.36
C VAL A 33 4.40 -18.74 1.97
N GLY A 34 5.15 -17.63 1.89
CA GLY A 34 5.70 -17.09 0.64
C GLY A 34 4.70 -16.33 -0.25
N PHE A 35 3.48 -16.09 0.21
CA PHE A 35 2.51 -15.23 -0.46
C PHE A 35 1.55 -14.58 0.54
N SER A 36 0.97 -13.45 0.13
CA SER A 36 -0.10 -12.75 0.84
C SER A 36 -1.29 -12.57 -0.09
N GLN A 37 -2.50 -12.80 0.41
CA GLN A 37 -3.73 -12.53 -0.33
C GLN A 37 -4.53 -11.44 0.38
N ILE A 38 -4.91 -10.41 -0.37
CA ILE A 38 -5.71 -9.29 0.11
C ILE A 38 -6.92 -9.10 -0.81
N SER A 39 -8.07 -8.78 -0.23
CA SER A 39 -9.26 -8.36 -0.95
C SER A 39 -9.44 -6.85 -0.78
N ILE A 40 -9.63 -6.14 -1.89
CA ILE A 40 -9.82 -4.69 -1.90
C ILE A 40 -11.19 -4.41 -2.52
N GLU A 41 -11.97 -3.58 -1.84
CA GLU A 41 -13.24 -3.05 -2.35
C GLU A 41 -13.06 -1.58 -2.72
N ILE A 42 -13.39 -1.23 -3.97
CA ILE A 42 -13.34 0.16 -4.46
C ILE A 42 -14.79 0.64 -4.59
N PRO A 43 -15.18 1.77 -3.98
CA PRO A 43 -16.54 2.27 -4.07
C PRO A 43 -17.03 2.46 -5.52
N ASN A 44 -18.26 2.05 -5.79
CA ASN A 44 -18.82 1.97 -7.15
C ASN A 44 -19.27 3.33 -7.73
N ASN A 45 -19.10 4.41 -6.97
CA ASN A 45 -19.61 5.75 -7.32
C ASN A 45 -18.59 6.60 -8.12
N GLY A 46 -17.62 5.96 -8.79
CA GLY A 46 -16.62 6.62 -9.63
C GLY A 46 -16.13 5.70 -10.75
N ASP A 47 -15.18 6.19 -11.56
CA ASP A 47 -14.69 5.50 -12.77
C ASP A 47 -13.95 4.17 -12.49
N GLY A 48 -13.78 3.77 -11.21
CA GLY A 48 -13.11 2.52 -10.82
C GLY A 48 -11.64 2.42 -11.25
N ALA A 49 -11.05 3.54 -11.70
CA ALA A 49 -9.72 3.57 -12.26
C ALA A 49 -8.65 3.38 -11.18
N ILE A 50 -7.74 2.44 -11.41
CA ILE A 50 -6.52 2.29 -10.62
C ILE A 50 -5.43 3.15 -11.27
N LEU A 51 -4.97 4.16 -10.54
CA LEU A 51 -3.92 5.07 -11.01
C LEU A 51 -2.56 4.64 -10.47
N VAL A 52 -1.57 4.50 -11.35
CA VAL A 52 -0.18 4.23 -10.99
C VAL A 52 0.63 5.52 -11.18
N PRO A 53 1.11 6.17 -10.11
CA PRO A 53 1.86 7.40 -10.22
C PRO A 53 3.26 7.15 -10.80
N LYS A 54 3.80 8.13 -11.54
CA LYS A 54 5.17 8.05 -12.05
C LYS A 54 6.17 8.44 -10.96
N LYS A 55 7.27 7.69 -10.85
CA LYS A 55 8.33 7.88 -9.84
C LYS A 55 8.90 9.31 -9.84
N ASP A 56 9.23 9.85 -11.01
CA ASP A 56 9.76 11.21 -11.16
C ASP A 56 8.81 12.28 -10.61
N LYS A 57 7.50 12.08 -10.81
CA LYS A 57 6.46 12.98 -10.29
C LYS A 57 6.28 12.86 -8.79
N LEU A 58 6.32 11.65 -8.23
CA LEU A 58 6.29 11.47 -6.79
C LEU A 58 7.51 12.11 -6.11
N LEU A 59 8.71 11.94 -6.66
CA LEU A 59 9.93 12.57 -6.13
C LEU A 59 9.88 14.09 -6.20
N GLN A 60 9.27 14.66 -7.25
CA GLN A 60 9.06 16.10 -7.36
C GLN A 60 8.07 16.62 -6.31
N MET A 61 6.99 15.88 -6.03
CA MET A 61 5.92 16.31 -5.12
C MET A 61 6.26 16.05 -3.64
N PHE A 62 6.96 14.96 -3.36
CA PHE A 62 7.26 14.48 -1.99
C PHE A 62 8.77 14.19 -1.84
N PRO A 63 9.64 15.19 -2.02
CA PRO A 63 11.10 14.99 -1.96
C PRO A 63 11.57 14.42 -0.61
N GLU A 64 10.90 14.77 0.48
CA GLU A 64 11.20 14.27 1.84
C GLU A 64 10.92 12.76 1.99
N GLN A 65 10.13 12.18 1.09
CA GLN A 65 9.76 10.75 1.08
C GLN A 65 10.57 9.97 0.03
N LYS A 66 11.70 10.52 -0.43
CA LYS A 66 12.55 9.92 -1.46
C LYS A 66 12.85 8.44 -1.20
N ASP A 67 13.30 8.10 0.00
CA ASP A 67 13.74 6.73 0.32
C ASP A 67 12.62 5.70 0.15
N ILE A 68 11.40 6.03 0.60
CA ILE A 68 10.25 5.13 0.46
C ILE A 68 9.76 5.07 -0.98
N ILE A 69 9.76 6.20 -1.70
CA ILE A 69 9.41 6.25 -3.12
C ILE A 69 10.39 5.43 -3.95
N GLU A 70 11.70 5.53 -3.68
CA GLU A 70 12.72 4.78 -4.41
C GLU A 70 12.63 3.27 -4.15
N ARG A 71 12.20 2.86 -2.96
CA ARG A 71 11.99 1.45 -2.61
C ARG A 71 10.76 0.84 -3.29
N PHE A 72 9.65 1.57 -3.33
CA PHE A 72 8.36 1.04 -3.80
C PHE A 72 8.06 1.33 -5.27
N CYS A 73 8.68 2.35 -5.86
CA CYS A 73 8.51 2.66 -7.27
C CYS A 73 9.68 2.09 -8.09
N VAL A 74 9.37 1.10 -8.91
CA VAL A 74 10.28 0.50 -9.90
C VAL A 74 10.34 1.38 -11.15
#